data_AF-A0A291W4Y9-F1
#
_entry.id   AF-A0A291W4Y9-F1
#
_cell.length_a   1.000
_cell.length_b   1.000
_cell.length_c   1.000
_cell.angle_alpha   90.00
_cell.angle_beta   90.00
_cell.angle_gamma   90.00
#
_symmetry.space_group_name_H-M   'P 1'
#
loop_
_entity.id
_entity.type
_entity.pdbx_description
1 polymer ?
#
loop_
_entity_poly.entity_id
_entity_poly.type
_entity_poly.pdbx_seq_one_letter_code
_entity_poly.pdbx_strand_id
1 'polypeptide(L)' 'MPRFRFRPRSQGEDYDTYEQAFIAAWTEFCARRKMSPFPAWPHGDQYLDACAAAREFAARPGRLGNLCRRVRVRLTSR' A
#
# COMPACT_ATOMS: atom_id res chain seq x y z
N MET A 1 17.45 -8.72 -4.43
CA MET A 1 16.07 -8.31 -4.06
C MET A 1 16.04 -6.79 -3.97
N PRO A 2 15.21 -6.06 -4.74
CA PRO A 2 15.07 -4.63 -4.53
C PRO A 2 14.45 -4.39 -3.14
N ARG A 3 15.09 -3.53 -2.35
CA ARG A 3 14.69 -3.19 -0.98
C ARG A 3 13.43 -2.33 -1.06
N PHE A 4 12.27 -2.88 -0.67
CA PHE A 4 11.08 -2.08 -0.41
C PHE A 4 11.39 -1.08 0.71
N ARG A 5 11.60 0.19 0.36
CA ARG A 5 12.03 1.28 1.26
C ARG A 5 10.85 2.16 1.67
N PHE A 6 9.73 1.55 2.06
CA PHE A 6 8.69 2.32 2.74
C PHE A 6 8.98 2.36 4.23
N ARG A 7 8.88 3.55 4.83
CA ARG A 7 9.07 3.78 6.26
C ARG A 7 7.73 4.08 6.93
N PRO A 8 7.53 3.67 8.19
CA PRO A 8 6.38 4.11 8.95
C PRO A 8 6.41 5.63 9.14
N ARG A 9 5.22 6.23 9.32
CA ARG A 9 5.07 7.68 9.49
C ARG A 9 5.93 8.17 10.66
N SER A 10 6.76 9.19 10.42
CA SER A 10 7.54 9.81 11.50
C SER A 10 6.67 10.76 12.33
N GLN A 11 6.93 10.86 13.64
CA GLN A 11 6.22 11.80 14.50
C GLN A 11 6.52 13.24 14.04
N GLY A 12 5.51 13.95 13.54
CA GLY A 12 5.65 15.29 12.94
C GLY A 12 5.74 15.33 11.41
N GLU A 13 5.72 14.19 10.72
CA GLU A 13 5.63 14.16 9.26
C GLU A 13 4.24 14.63 8.80
N ASP A 14 4.23 15.50 7.79
CA ASP A 14 3.01 15.97 7.14
C ASP A 14 2.21 14.77 6.63
N TYR A 15 0.90 14.82 6.84
CA TYR A 15 -0.01 13.77 6.43
C TYR A 15 0.06 13.57 4.90
N ASP A 16 0.12 14.65 4.12
CA ASP A 16 0.18 14.59 2.65
C ASP A 16 1.47 13.92 2.16
N THR A 17 2.59 14.19 2.84
CA THR A 17 3.89 13.59 2.51
C THR A 17 3.87 12.08 2.75
N TYR A 18 3.25 11.66 3.85
CA TYR A 18 3.09 10.24 4.16
C TYR A 18 2.13 9.54 3.18
N GLU A 19 1.01 10.17 2.83
CA GLU A 19 0.05 9.63 1.87
C GLU A 19 0.69 9.42 0.49
N GLN A 20 1.42 10.42 -0.03
CA GLN A 20 2.13 10.29 -1.30
C GLN A 20 3.19 9.18 -1.27
N ALA A 21 3.95 9.08 -0.18
CA ALA A 21 4.91 8.01 -0.02
C ALA A 21 4.22 6.62 -0.03
N PHE A 22 3.04 6.52 0.60
CA PHE A 22 2.27 5.27 0.66
C PHE A 22 1.79 4.88 -0.74
N ILE A 23 1.18 5.82 -1.46
CA ILE A 23 0.68 5.61 -2.83
C ILE A 23 1.84 5.16 -3.73
N ALA A 24 2.99 5.81 -3.65
CA ALA A 24 4.16 5.46 -4.45
C ALA A 24 4.66 4.04 -4.15
N ALA A 25 4.82 3.68 -2.88
CA ALA A 25 5.28 2.35 -2.48
C ALA A 25 4.29 1.25 -2.84
N TRP A 26 2.99 1.49 -2.64
CA TRP A 26 1.94 0.55 -3.03
C TRP A 26 1.88 0.36 -4.55
N THR A 27 1.97 1.45 -5.31
CA THR A 27 1.98 1.41 -6.78
C THR A 27 3.18 0.65 -7.32
N GLU A 28 4.38 0.88 -6.78
CA GLU A 28 5.60 0.15 -7.16
C GLU A 28 5.47 -1.36 -6.87
N PHE A 29 4.90 -1.71 -5.71
CA PHE A 29 4.63 -3.10 -5.35
C PHE A 29 3.65 -3.76 -6.31
N CYS A 30 2.55 -3.09 -6.66
CA CYS A 30 1.56 -3.57 -7.60
C CYS A 30 2.13 -3.72 -9.01
N ALA A 31 2.93 -2.76 -9.48
CA ALA A 31 3.62 -2.82 -10.78
C ALA A 31 4.53 -4.06 -10.88
N ARG A 32 5.35 -4.33 -9.85
CA ARG A 32 6.21 -5.53 -9.81
C ARG A 32 5.45 -6.85 -9.80
N ARG A 33 4.21 -6.82 -9.33
CA ARG A 33 3.33 -7.99 -9.20
C ARG A 33 2.28 -8.09 -10.29
N LYS A 34 2.30 -7.17 -11.27
CA LYS A 34 1.29 -7.04 -12.33
C LYS A 34 -0.14 -7.00 -11.76
N MET A 35 -0.32 -6.22 -10.70
CA MET A 35 -1.61 -6.02 -10.02
C MET A 35 -2.11 -4.60 -10.23
N SER A 36 -3.44 -4.41 -10.15
CA SER A 36 -4.02 -3.08 -10.08
C SER A 36 -3.73 -2.46 -8.71
N PRO A 37 -3.15 -1.25 -8.63
CA PRO A 37 -2.99 -0.52 -7.37
C PRO A 37 -4.29 0.07 -6.85
N PHE A 38 -5.32 0.20 -7.69
CA PHE A 38 -6.59 0.82 -7.35
C PHE A 38 -7.74 -0.20 -7.36
N PRO A 39 -8.79 0.02 -6.54
CA PRO A 39 -9.99 -0.80 -6.56
C PRO A 39 -10.77 -0.59 -7.87
N ALA A 40 -11.72 -1.48 -8.15
CA ALA A 40 -12.57 -1.35 -9.34
C ALA A 40 -13.47 -0.10 -9.29
N TRP A 41 -13.80 0.35 -8.07
CA TRP A 41 -14.64 1.52 -7.81
C TRP A 41 -13.84 2.52 -6.97
N PRO A 42 -13.12 3.47 -7.61
CA PRO A 42 -12.37 4.47 -6.89
C PRO A 42 -13.29 5.49 -6.21
N HIS A 43 -12.95 5.88 -4.99
CA HIS A 43 -13.64 6.88 -4.18
C HIS A 43 -13.23 8.31 -4.51
N GLY A 44 -12.23 8.50 -5.38
CA GLY A 44 -11.73 9.82 -5.81
C GLY A 44 -10.57 10.35 -4.98
N ASP A 45 -10.24 9.67 -3.86
CA ASP A 45 -9.06 9.91 -3.05
C ASP A 45 -8.05 8.78 -3.28
N GLN A 46 -6.88 9.13 -3.84
CA GLN A 46 -5.87 8.15 -4.24
C GLN A 46 -5.31 7.36 -3.05
N TYR A 47 -5.22 7.97 -1.86
CA TYR A 47 -4.70 7.30 -0.68
C TYR A 47 -5.73 6.32 -0.12
N LEU A 48 -7.00 6.74 -0.02
CA LEU A 48 -8.08 5.86 0.41
C LEU A 48 -8.27 4.68 -0.56
N ASP A 49 -8.17 4.93 -1.87
CA ASP A 49 -8.25 3.90 -2.89
C ASP A 49 -7.09 2.90 -2.79
N ALA A 50 -5.85 3.38 -2.63
CA ALA A 50 -4.69 2.53 -2.41
C ALA A 50 -4.82 1.70 -1.12
N CYS A 51 -5.35 2.30 -0.04
CA CYS A 51 -5.63 1.61 1.22
C CYS A 51 -6.71 0.54 1.08
N ALA A 52 -7.80 0.84 0.37
CA ALA A 52 -8.89 -0.08 0.09
C ALA A 52 -8.39 -1.29 -0.71
N ALA A 53 -7.68 -1.04 -1.81
CA ALA A 53 -7.06 -2.09 -2.62
C ALA A 53 -6.10 -2.95 -1.77
N ALA A 54 -5.20 -2.33 -1.00
CA ALA A 54 -4.27 -3.06 -0.13
C ALA A 54 -4.99 -3.94 0.90
N ARG A 55 -6.12 -3.49 1.44
CA ARG A 55 -6.97 -4.26 2.36
C ARG A 55 -7.63 -5.45 1.68
N GLU A 56 -8.20 -5.25 0.49
CA GLU A 56 -8.79 -6.33 -0.30
C GLU A 56 -7.78 -7.42 -0.64
N PHE A 57 -6.60 -7.04 -1.15
CA PHE A 57 -5.56 -8.02 -1.48
C PHE A 57 -5.05 -8.76 -0.25
N ALA A 58 -4.90 -8.09 0.90
CA ALA A 58 -4.47 -8.72 2.15
C ALA A 58 -5.50 -9.71 2.74
N ALA A 59 -6.78 -9.56 2.38
CA ALA A 59 -7.85 -10.46 2.78
C ALA A 59 -7.90 -11.74 1.91
N ARG A 60 -7.34 -11.71 0.70
CA ARG A 60 -7.33 -12.88 -0.19
C ARG A 60 -6.46 -14.01 0.38
N PRO A 61 -6.91 -15.28 0.32
CA PRO A 61 -6.08 -16.41 0.72
C PRO A 61 -4.91 -16.62 -0.23
N GLY A 62 -3.84 -17.25 0.27
CA GLY A 62 -2.68 -17.65 -0.53
C GLY A 62 -1.44 -16.74 -0.40
N ARG A 63 -0.41 -17.07 -1.18
CA ARG A 63 0.92 -16.45 -1.08
C ARG A 63 0.91 -14.94 -1.32
N LEU A 64 0.05 -14.48 -2.22
CA LEU A 64 -0.09 -13.06 -2.56
C LEU A 64 -0.75 -12.27 -1.43
N GLY A 65 -1.85 -12.76 -0.85
CA GLY A 65 -2.50 -12.08 0.27
C GLY A 65 -1.64 -12.05 1.54
N ASN A 66 -0.89 -13.13 1.81
CA ASN A 66 0.11 -13.15 2.89
C ASN A 66 1.25 -12.12 2.67
N LEU A 67 1.57 -11.82 1.41
CA LEU A 67 2.55 -10.80 1.05
C LEU A 67 1.97 -9.40 1.22
N CYS A 68 0.76 -9.16 0.71
CA CYS A 68 0.06 -7.87 0.85
C CYS A 68 -0.22 -7.54 2.32
N ARG A 69 -0.53 -8.53 3.16
CA ARG A 69 -0.67 -8.34 4.61
C ARG A 69 0.64 -7.88 5.25
N ARG A 70 1.77 -8.49 4.88
CA ARG A 70 3.10 -8.07 5.38
C ARG A 70 3.48 -6.68 4.91
N VAL A 71 3.19 -6.35 3.65
CA VAL A 71 3.40 -5.01 3.11
C VAL A 71 2.55 -4.02 3.87
N ARG A 72 1.23 -4.24 3.98
CA ARG A 72 0.32 -3.37 4.73
C ARG A 72 0.76 -3.14 6.16
N VAL A 73 1.12 -4.19 6.91
CA VAL A 73 1.62 -4.03 8.29
C VAL A 73 2.86 -3.12 8.31
N ARG A 74 3.82 -3.29 7.39
CA ARG A 74 4.97 -2.38 7.28
C ARG A 74 4.59 -0.95 6.87
N LEU A 75 3.53 -0.81 6.08
CA LEU A 75 3.02 0.49 5.66
C LEU A 75 2.29 1.22 6.79
N THR A 76 1.57 0.50 7.66
CA THR A 76 0.63 1.11 8.63
C THR A 76 1.06 0.98 10.10
N SER A 77 2.08 0.19 10.43
CA SER A 77 2.57 0.07 11.81
C SER A 77 3.25 1.37 12.24
N ARG A 78 2.76 1.94 13.34
CA ARG A 78 3.37 3.07 14.07
C ARG A 78 4.68 2.67 14.74
#